data_AF-A0ABD5T5E6-F1
#
_entry.id   AF-A0ABD5T5E6-F1
#
_cell.length_a   1.000
_cell.length_b   1.000
_cell.length_c   1.000
_cell.angle_alpha   90.00
_cell.angle_beta   90.00
_cell.angle_gamma   90.00
#
_symmetry.space_group_name_H-M   'P 1'
#
loop_
_entity.id
_entity.type
_entity.pdbx_description
1 polymer ?
#
loop_
_entity_poly.entity_id
_entity_poly.type
_entity_poly.pdbx_seq_one_letter_code
_entity_poly.pdbx_strand_id
1 'polypeptide(L)'
;MEESVVADFVGRVHATDFGSSDPVRGRVLLSQRRLVLATDTEKTTVPLSSVFDIVVGTVPGELQSFFQDSVTVAYEQNGARKSALVEGEPADMERFTRLLFTALLRNVTVTVRHPAKVGGRVTDADDHPASVSLSSGAIGFTDCPEPFRVDLSTVIDYERTDRTLAGTRRPALVFRHVPDTQTVTSIATVPDGRTLNILGRYIKLEYDEVREDVEAFDPTEEQMEILVSIYSAGGEANIADVVTGDVAQTSMILETLREESLVVDGDSGAALTRKGKMIVTSYLESVNS
;
A
#
# COMPACT_ATOMS: atom_id res chain seq x y z
N MET A 1 24.18 18.33 17.05
CA MET A 1 23.74 16.92 17.03
C MET A 1 24.04 16.42 15.63
N GLU A 2 24.94 15.45 15.49
CA GLU A 2 25.33 14.92 14.18
C GLU A 2 24.16 14.18 13.54
N GLU A 3 23.98 14.37 12.24
CA GLU A 3 22.94 13.69 11.48
C GLU A 3 23.45 12.31 11.07
N SER A 4 22.80 11.24 11.55
CA SER A 4 23.15 9.87 11.19
C SER A 4 22.62 9.54 9.79
N VAL A 5 23.51 8.97 8.97
CA VAL A 5 23.14 8.32 7.71
C VAL A 5 22.47 6.99 8.04
N VAL A 6 21.35 6.69 7.38
CA VAL A 6 20.56 5.45 7.55
C VAL A 6 20.64 4.53 6.33
N ALA A 7 20.89 5.09 5.14
CA ALA A 7 21.22 4.34 3.93
C ALA A 7 22.38 5.01 3.17
N ASP A 8 23.29 4.20 2.65
CA ASP A 8 24.48 4.63 1.92
C ASP A 8 24.87 3.56 0.91
N PHE A 9 24.70 3.84 -0.37
CA PHE A 9 25.03 2.92 -1.45
C PHE A 9 25.38 3.66 -2.74
N VAL A 10 25.92 2.95 -3.71
CA VAL A 10 26.21 3.46 -5.05
C VAL A 10 25.17 2.92 -6.01
N GLY A 11 24.60 3.80 -6.84
CA GLY A 11 23.54 3.46 -7.78
C GLY A 11 23.56 4.33 -9.03
N ARG A 12 22.52 4.21 -9.85
CA ARG A 12 22.20 5.14 -10.93
C ARG A 12 21.25 6.19 -10.39
N VAL A 13 21.59 7.45 -10.59
CA VAL A 13 20.85 8.59 -10.06
C VAL A 13 20.57 9.60 -11.15
N HIS A 14 19.43 10.27 -11.05
CA HIS A 14 19.10 11.43 -11.84
C HIS A 14 18.39 12.45 -10.95
N ALA A 15 18.56 13.74 -11.21
CA ALA A 15 17.81 14.80 -10.57
C ALA A 15 17.51 15.88 -11.60
N THR A 16 16.39 16.58 -11.44
CA THR A 16 16.01 17.69 -12.35
C THR A 16 17.10 18.74 -12.52
N ASP A 17 17.97 18.91 -11.52
CA ASP A 17 19.06 19.89 -11.53
C ASP A 17 20.36 19.38 -12.13
N PHE A 18 20.44 18.10 -12.51
CA PHE A 18 21.60 17.57 -13.21
C PHE A 18 21.60 18.05 -14.65
N GLY A 19 22.77 18.46 -15.16
CA GLY A 19 22.93 18.92 -16.54
C GLY A 19 22.77 17.81 -17.59
N SER A 20 22.75 16.54 -17.15
CA SER A 20 22.51 15.36 -17.98
C SER A 20 21.05 14.94 -17.93
N SER A 21 20.44 14.68 -19.11
CA SER A 21 19.16 13.96 -19.20
C SER A 21 19.29 12.51 -18.76
N ASP A 22 20.49 11.94 -18.93
CA ASP A 22 20.72 10.52 -18.73
C ASP A 22 21.09 10.23 -17.27
N PRO A 23 20.64 9.09 -16.72
CA PRO A 23 21.05 8.62 -15.40
C PRO A 23 22.55 8.39 -15.32
N VAL A 24 23.16 8.85 -14.24
CA VAL A 24 24.59 8.74 -14.02
C VAL A 24 24.89 7.94 -12.76
N ARG A 25 26.06 7.30 -12.72
CA ARG A 25 26.51 6.61 -11.51
C ARG A 25 26.77 7.64 -10.41
N GLY A 26 26.22 7.39 -9.22
CA GLY A 26 26.39 8.29 -8.07
C GLY A 26 26.17 7.57 -6.76
N ARG A 27 26.52 8.26 -5.67
CA ARG A 27 26.30 7.81 -4.31
C ARG A 27 24.98 8.37 -3.77
N VAL A 28 24.19 7.50 -3.16
CA VAL A 28 22.89 7.81 -2.55
C VAL A 28 23.08 7.77 -1.04
N LEU A 29 22.80 8.89 -0.37
CA LEU A 29 22.84 8.99 1.08
C LEU A 29 21.46 9.40 1.59
N LEU A 30 20.88 8.57 2.45
CA LEU A 30 19.65 8.91 3.15
C LEU A 30 19.96 9.14 4.62
N SER A 31 19.42 10.22 5.17
CA SER A 31 19.41 10.51 6.60
C SER A 31 17.97 10.67 7.07
N GLN A 32 17.80 10.94 8.36
CA GLN A 32 16.50 11.25 8.94
C GLN A 32 15.90 12.60 8.49
N ARG A 33 16.64 13.47 7.79
CA ARG A 33 16.14 14.80 7.39
C ARG A 33 16.32 15.11 5.91
N ARG A 34 17.20 14.40 5.20
CA ARG A 34 17.48 14.65 3.79
C ARG A 34 17.95 13.41 3.04
N LEU A 35 17.63 13.40 1.75
CA LEU A 35 18.23 12.55 0.73
C LEU A 35 19.31 13.36 0.01
N VAL A 36 20.47 12.76 -0.23
CA VAL A 36 21.57 13.37 -0.98
C VAL A 36 21.97 12.44 -2.11
N LEU A 37 22.00 12.98 -3.32
CA LEU A 37 22.53 12.31 -4.52
C LEU A 37 23.81 13.03 -4.90
N ALA A 38 24.92 12.31 -4.98
CA ALA A 38 26.22 12.87 -5.31
C ALA A 38 26.86 12.10 -6.46
N THR A 39 27.27 12.82 -7.49
CA THR A 39 28.07 12.30 -8.62
C THR A 39 29.47 12.90 -8.52
N ASP A 40 30.33 12.62 -9.49
CA ASP A 40 31.68 13.21 -9.52
C ASP A 40 31.66 14.73 -9.75
N THR A 41 30.61 15.26 -10.37
CA THR A 41 30.50 16.66 -10.79
C THR A 41 29.36 17.42 -10.14
N GLU A 42 28.32 16.72 -9.66
CA GLU A 42 27.06 17.31 -9.24
C GLU A 42 26.59 16.75 -7.90
N LYS A 43 25.82 17.56 -7.18
CA LYS A 43 25.23 17.16 -5.90
C LYS A 43 23.86 17.78 -5.73
N THR A 44 22.87 16.94 -5.48
CA THR A 44 21.51 17.35 -5.13
C THR A 44 21.22 16.96 -3.69
N THR A 45 20.69 17.89 -2.90
CA THR A 45 20.24 17.64 -1.53
C THR A 45 18.75 17.96 -1.44
N VAL A 46 17.96 16.94 -1.14
CA VAL A 46 16.50 16.98 -1.01
C VAL A 46 16.13 16.93 0.47
N PRO A 47 15.64 18.03 1.07
CA PRO A 47 15.06 17.98 2.41
C PRO A 47 13.83 17.05 2.42
N LEU A 48 13.77 16.08 3.33
CA LEU A 48 12.64 15.16 3.40
C LEU A 48 11.33 15.89 3.71
N SER A 49 11.39 17.03 4.40
CA SER A 49 10.23 17.89 4.66
C SER A 49 9.62 18.50 3.40
N SER A 50 10.36 18.58 2.28
CA SER A 50 9.84 19.10 1.02
C SER A 50 9.40 18.02 0.02
N VAL A 51 9.61 16.74 0.35
CA VAL A 51 9.13 15.59 -0.44
C VAL A 51 7.62 15.47 -0.30
N PHE A 52 6.88 15.47 -1.41
CA PHE A 52 5.42 15.37 -1.41
C PHE A 52 4.89 14.10 -2.09
N ASP A 53 5.71 13.39 -2.86
CA ASP A 53 5.33 12.11 -3.47
C ASP A 53 6.54 11.18 -3.62
N ILE A 54 6.26 9.87 -3.60
CA ILE A 54 7.22 8.81 -3.90
C ILE A 54 6.54 7.83 -4.84
N VAL A 55 7.23 7.46 -5.91
CA VAL A 55 6.78 6.41 -6.82
C VAL A 55 7.86 5.34 -6.87
N VAL A 56 7.47 4.09 -6.66
CA VAL A 56 8.36 2.92 -6.66
C VAL A 56 7.96 2.04 -7.84
N GLY A 57 8.92 1.48 -8.58
CA GLY A 57 8.69 0.55 -9.69
C GLY A 57 8.16 1.21 -10.97
N THR A 58 7.44 2.34 -10.90
CA THR A 58 7.01 3.07 -12.10
C THR A 58 7.97 4.20 -12.45
N VAL A 59 8.59 4.10 -13.62
CA VAL A 59 9.47 5.14 -14.18
C VAL A 59 8.65 6.07 -15.10
N PRO A 60 8.74 7.41 -14.96
CA PRO A 60 8.02 8.34 -15.84
C PRO A 60 8.56 8.35 -17.29
N GLY A 61 7.66 8.20 -18.28
CA GLY A 61 7.87 8.59 -19.68
C GLY A 61 9.22 8.21 -20.29
N GLU A 62 9.96 9.21 -20.78
CA GLU A 62 11.23 9.08 -21.51
C GLU A 62 12.36 8.38 -20.72
N LEU A 63 12.21 8.21 -19.40
CA LEU A 63 13.21 7.55 -18.55
C LEU A 63 13.00 6.02 -18.43
N GLN A 64 11.87 5.48 -18.90
CA GLN A 64 11.54 4.04 -18.80
C GLN A 64 12.57 3.14 -19.48
N SER A 65 13.27 3.62 -20.51
CA SER A 65 14.31 2.87 -21.21
C SER A 65 15.59 2.70 -20.39
N PHE A 66 15.79 3.47 -19.32
CA PHE A 66 17.04 3.51 -18.56
C PHE A 66 16.99 2.82 -17.20
N PHE A 67 15.78 2.60 -16.66
CA PHE A 67 15.55 2.10 -15.30
C PHE A 67 14.57 0.93 -15.32
N GLN A 68 14.84 -0.10 -14.52
CA GLN A 68 13.91 -1.22 -14.33
C GLN A 68 13.15 -1.07 -13.02
N ASP A 69 13.87 -0.99 -11.89
CA ASP A 69 13.28 -0.85 -10.55
C ASP A 69 13.82 0.40 -9.86
N SER A 70 13.15 1.54 -10.11
CA SER A 70 13.57 2.83 -9.56
C SER A 70 12.63 3.37 -8.49
N VAL A 71 13.16 4.28 -7.68
CA VAL A 71 12.40 5.13 -6.78
C VAL A 71 12.48 6.57 -7.29
N THR A 72 11.32 7.12 -7.65
CA THR A 72 11.14 8.55 -7.92
C THR A 72 10.76 9.26 -6.64
N VAL A 73 11.52 10.28 -6.26
CA VAL A 73 11.21 11.19 -5.15
C VAL A 73 10.83 12.55 -5.73
N ALA A 74 9.57 12.94 -5.58
CA ALA A 74 9.09 14.26 -5.99
C ALA A 74 9.08 15.23 -4.81
N TYR A 75 9.65 16.41 -5.00
CA TYR A 75 9.85 17.39 -3.95
C TYR A 75 9.72 18.82 -4.45
N GLU A 76 9.45 19.74 -3.54
CA GLU A 76 9.46 21.17 -3.82
C GLU A 76 10.81 21.77 -3.43
N GLN A 77 11.35 22.64 -4.29
CA GLN A 77 12.53 23.44 -3.98
C GLN A 77 12.44 24.78 -4.69
N ASN A 78 12.60 25.88 -3.92
CA ASN A 78 12.52 27.25 -4.43
C ASN A 78 11.21 27.55 -5.20
N GLY A 79 10.08 26.99 -4.74
CA GLY A 79 8.77 27.16 -5.37
C GLY A 79 8.56 26.37 -6.67
N ALA A 80 9.54 25.56 -7.09
CA ALA A 80 9.42 24.68 -8.24
C ALA A 80 9.30 23.20 -7.80
N ARG A 81 8.49 22.44 -8.54
CA ARG A 81 8.42 20.98 -8.40
C ARG A 81 9.61 20.35 -9.13
N LYS A 82 10.30 19.44 -8.44
CA LYS A 82 11.45 18.71 -8.93
C LYS A 82 11.30 17.23 -8.64
N SER A 83 12.09 16.41 -9.31
CA SER A 83 12.19 14.99 -9.06
C SER A 83 13.65 14.55 -8.93
N ALA A 84 13.83 13.46 -8.21
CA ALA A 84 15.07 12.73 -8.08
C ALA A 84 14.75 11.25 -8.32
N LEU A 85 15.49 10.60 -9.22
CA LEU A 85 15.39 9.18 -9.48
C LEU A 85 16.59 8.45 -8.87
N VAL A 86 16.33 7.30 -8.29
CA VAL A 86 17.33 6.43 -7.69
C VAL A 86 17.08 5.00 -8.13
N GLU A 87 18.13 4.31 -8.58
CA GLU A 87 18.15 2.88 -8.81
C GLU A 87 19.49 2.31 -8.32
N GLY A 88 19.48 1.08 -7.87
CA GLY A 88 20.63 0.36 -7.33
C GLY A 88 20.40 -1.13 -7.44
N GLU A 89 21.20 -1.91 -6.71
CA GLU A 89 20.96 -3.35 -6.62
C GLU A 89 19.64 -3.63 -5.88
N PRO A 90 18.93 -4.74 -6.18
CA PRO A 90 17.61 -5.02 -5.60
C PRO A 90 17.57 -4.93 -4.07
N ALA A 91 18.59 -5.49 -3.39
CA ALA A 91 18.69 -5.45 -1.93
C ALA A 91 18.88 -4.03 -1.37
N ASP A 92 19.64 -3.18 -2.08
CA ASP A 92 19.81 -1.77 -1.71
C ASP A 92 18.52 -0.99 -1.93
N MET A 93 17.80 -1.25 -3.02
CA MET A 93 16.54 -0.59 -3.35
C MET A 93 15.40 -0.95 -2.39
N GLU A 94 15.28 -2.22 -2.02
CA GLU A 94 14.32 -2.68 -1.00
C GLU A 94 14.57 -1.95 0.34
N ARG A 95 15.84 -1.95 0.78
CA ARG A 95 16.24 -1.28 2.02
C ARG A 95 16.05 0.23 1.95
N PHE A 96 16.46 0.87 0.86
CA PHE A 96 16.34 2.30 0.64
C PHE A 96 14.88 2.75 0.69
N THR A 97 14.01 2.06 -0.05
CA THR A 97 12.57 2.34 -0.10
C THR A 97 11.96 2.32 1.30
N ARG A 98 12.19 1.23 2.05
CA ARG A 98 11.70 1.10 3.43
C ARG A 98 12.19 2.23 4.34
N LEU A 99 13.49 2.55 4.28
CA LEU A 99 14.09 3.59 5.11
C LEU A 99 13.61 4.99 4.72
N LEU A 100 13.38 5.25 3.43
CA LEU A 100 12.86 6.52 2.93
C LEU A 100 11.45 6.78 3.46
N PHE A 101 10.54 5.82 3.30
CA PHE A 101 9.19 5.93 3.86
C PHE A 101 9.21 6.07 5.39
N THR A 102 10.05 5.28 6.07
CA THR A 102 10.22 5.37 7.53
C THR A 102 10.67 6.76 7.97
N ALA A 103 11.64 7.35 7.25
CA ALA A 103 12.15 8.68 7.56
C ALA A 103 11.11 9.78 7.28
N LEU A 104 10.29 9.63 6.24
CA LEU A 104 9.24 10.59 5.85
C LEU A 104 8.03 10.57 6.78
N LEU A 105 7.66 9.40 7.30
CA LEU A 105 6.55 9.23 8.24
C LEU A 105 7.00 9.28 9.71
N ARG A 106 8.27 9.59 9.97
CA ARG A 106 8.78 9.73 11.32
C ARG A 106 8.08 10.87 12.07
N ASN A 107 7.68 10.60 13.31
CA ASN A 107 6.97 11.54 14.18
C ASN A 107 5.64 12.05 13.59
N VAL A 108 5.05 11.30 12.64
CA VAL A 108 3.71 11.58 12.17
C VAL A 108 2.72 11.03 13.20
N THR A 109 1.91 11.92 13.75
CA THR A 109 0.75 11.57 14.58
C THR A 109 -0.50 11.64 13.73
N VAL A 110 -1.30 10.58 13.76
CA VAL A 110 -2.59 10.45 13.10
C VAL A 110 -3.69 10.30 14.16
N THR A 111 -4.94 10.41 13.73
CA THR A 111 -6.09 9.95 14.53
C THR A 111 -6.63 8.67 13.91
N VAL A 112 -6.57 7.57 14.65
CA VAL A 112 -7.02 6.25 14.20
C VAL A 112 -8.36 5.88 14.81
N ARG A 113 -9.18 5.18 14.01
CA ARG A 113 -10.33 4.41 14.48
C ARG A 113 -10.15 2.98 13.99
N HIS A 114 -9.96 2.06 14.93
CA HIS A 114 -9.70 0.66 14.62
C HIS A 114 -10.29 -0.26 15.71
N PRO A 115 -10.97 -1.36 15.32
CA PRO A 115 -11.59 -1.55 14.01
C PRO A 115 -12.78 -0.59 13.87
N ALA A 116 -12.94 0.11 12.74
CA ALA A 116 -14.13 0.93 12.45
C ALA A 116 -15.32 0.11 11.93
N LYS A 117 -15.03 -0.98 11.21
CA LYS A 117 -16.02 -2.01 10.82
C LYS A 117 -15.41 -3.41 10.93
N VAL A 118 -16.24 -4.40 11.24
CA VAL A 118 -15.90 -5.84 11.16
C VAL A 118 -16.99 -6.55 10.38
N GLY A 119 -16.64 -7.26 9.30
CA GLY A 119 -17.60 -7.98 8.46
C GLY A 119 -18.76 -7.11 7.96
N GLY A 120 -18.47 -5.83 7.65
CA GLY A 120 -19.46 -4.83 7.21
C GLY A 120 -20.22 -4.11 8.33
N ARG A 121 -20.18 -4.60 9.57
CA ARG A 121 -20.85 -3.98 10.72
C ARG A 121 -19.97 -2.87 11.31
N VAL A 122 -20.54 -1.68 11.48
CA VAL A 122 -19.89 -0.57 12.20
C VAL A 122 -19.71 -0.96 13.67
N THR A 123 -18.55 -0.62 14.23
CA THR A 123 -18.22 -0.85 15.64
C THR A 123 -18.43 0.42 16.45
N ASP A 124 -18.34 0.30 17.78
CA ASP A 124 -18.35 1.43 18.71
C ASP A 124 -16.92 1.95 19.01
N ALA A 125 -15.94 1.71 18.12
CA ALA A 125 -14.56 2.13 18.33
C ALA A 125 -14.41 3.67 18.28
N ASP A 126 -13.70 4.21 19.27
CA ASP A 126 -13.41 5.64 19.38
C ASP A 126 -12.22 6.07 18.51
N ASP A 127 -12.14 7.38 18.27
CA ASP A 127 -10.98 8.01 17.61
C ASP A 127 -9.86 8.26 18.63
N HIS A 128 -8.67 7.73 18.38
CA HIS A 128 -7.49 7.91 19.24
C HIS A 128 -6.31 8.51 18.48
N PRO A 129 -5.51 9.40 19.09
CA PRO A 129 -4.21 9.75 18.52
C PRO A 129 -3.32 8.50 18.50
N ALA A 130 -2.54 8.34 17.44
CA ALA A 130 -1.54 7.29 17.30
C ALA A 130 -0.32 7.79 16.52
N SER A 131 0.85 7.26 16.84
CA SER A 131 2.06 7.42 16.04
C SER A 131 2.09 6.38 14.93
N VAL A 132 2.53 6.78 13.75
CA VAL A 132 2.77 5.85 12.64
C VAL A 132 4.17 5.27 12.75
N SER A 133 4.28 3.96 12.64
CA SER A 133 5.54 3.22 12.52
C SER A 133 5.51 2.33 11.29
N LEU A 134 6.64 2.19 10.61
CA LEU A 134 6.76 1.33 9.44
C LEU A 134 7.75 0.21 9.70
N SER A 135 7.48 -0.94 9.08
CA SER A 135 8.36 -2.11 9.10
C SER A 135 8.18 -2.89 7.79
N SER A 136 9.00 -3.91 7.57
CA SER A 136 8.91 -4.72 6.34
C SER A 136 7.47 -5.20 6.12
N GLY A 137 6.87 -4.79 5.00
CA GLY A 137 5.53 -5.18 4.59
C GLY A 137 4.39 -4.77 5.53
N ALA A 138 4.56 -3.79 6.43
CA ALA A 138 3.47 -3.41 7.34
C ALA A 138 3.54 -1.98 7.88
N ILE A 139 2.37 -1.52 8.32
CA ILE A 139 2.15 -0.27 9.05
C ILE A 139 1.72 -0.60 10.48
N GLY A 140 2.40 -0.03 11.46
CA GLY A 140 2.01 -0.08 12.86
C GLY A 140 1.46 1.25 13.33
N PHE A 141 0.42 1.19 14.15
CA PHE A 141 -0.15 2.34 14.85
C PHE A 141 0.08 2.15 16.35
N THR A 142 0.88 3.03 16.94
CA THR A 142 1.34 2.93 18.33
C THR A 142 0.91 4.16 19.13
N ASP A 143 1.18 4.16 20.43
CA ASP A 143 0.81 5.27 21.34
C ASP A 143 -0.70 5.54 21.43
N CYS A 144 -1.52 4.54 21.10
CA CYS A 144 -2.96 4.48 21.31
C CYS A 144 -3.31 3.40 22.36
N PRO A 145 -4.55 3.40 22.93
CA PRO A 145 -4.93 2.43 23.95
C PRO A 145 -4.74 0.97 23.54
N GLU A 146 -5.04 0.66 22.29
CA GLU A 146 -4.86 -0.66 21.68
C GLU A 146 -3.98 -0.51 20.42
N PRO A 147 -2.64 -0.64 20.55
CA PRO A 147 -1.74 -0.63 19.41
C PRO A 147 -2.03 -1.81 18.48
N PHE A 148 -2.00 -1.56 17.17
CA PHE A 148 -2.27 -2.57 16.17
C PHE A 148 -1.32 -2.44 14.98
N ARG A 149 -1.22 -3.53 14.23
CA ARG A 149 -0.37 -3.66 13.05
C ARG A 149 -1.22 -4.14 11.87
N VAL A 150 -0.91 -3.61 10.70
CA VAL A 150 -1.57 -3.94 9.44
C VAL A 150 -0.49 -4.43 8.49
N ASP A 151 -0.47 -5.73 8.24
CA ASP A 151 0.37 -6.31 7.21
C ASP A 151 -0.21 -5.92 5.84
N LEU A 152 0.62 -5.30 4.98
CA LEU A 152 0.20 -4.79 3.69
C LEU A 152 -0.29 -5.91 2.76
N SER A 153 0.27 -7.11 2.91
CA SER A 153 -0.19 -8.32 2.22
C SER A 153 -1.62 -8.74 2.58
N THR A 154 -2.18 -8.21 3.67
CA THR A 154 -3.58 -8.47 4.07
C THR A 154 -4.53 -7.37 3.61
N VAL A 155 -4.00 -6.25 3.09
CA VAL A 155 -4.82 -5.14 2.59
C VAL A 155 -5.48 -5.55 1.29
N ILE A 156 -6.81 -5.45 1.28
CA ILE A 156 -7.67 -5.81 0.14
C ILE A 156 -8.31 -4.59 -0.51
N ASP A 157 -8.28 -3.43 0.15
CA ASP A 157 -8.72 -2.17 -0.42
C ASP A 157 -8.26 -0.97 0.43
N TYR A 158 -8.16 0.20 -0.18
CA TYR A 158 -8.05 1.47 0.52
C TYR A 158 -8.65 2.63 -0.28
N GLU A 159 -9.15 3.62 0.45
CA GLU A 159 -9.79 4.81 -0.09
C GLU A 159 -9.22 6.07 0.58
N ARG A 160 -9.07 7.13 -0.21
CA ARG A 160 -8.77 8.48 0.28
C ARG A 160 -10.07 9.25 0.44
N THR A 161 -10.31 9.76 1.63
CA THR A 161 -11.52 10.52 1.96
C THR A 161 -11.19 11.74 2.83
N ASP A 162 -12.21 12.45 3.29
CA ASP A 162 -12.09 13.49 4.29
C ASP A 162 -12.96 13.16 5.50
N ARG A 163 -12.46 13.46 6.71
CA ARG A 163 -13.23 13.37 7.95
C ARG A 163 -13.22 14.69 8.69
N THR A 164 -14.36 15.04 9.28
CA THR A 164 -14.47 16.17 10.19
C THR A 164 -14.27 15.67 11.62
N LEU A 165 -13.17 16.07 12.25
CA LEU A 165 -12.88 15.79 13.66
C LEU A 165 -12.88 17.10 14.43
N ALA A 166 -13.69 17.19 15.49
CA ALA A 166 -13.83 18.41 16.31
C ALA A 166 -14.03 19.69 15.47
N GLY A 167 -14.88 19.63 14.44
CA GLY A 167 -15.18 20.75 13.54
C GLY A 167 -14.11 21.06 12.48
N THR A 168 -13.00 20.34 12.46
CA THR A 168 -11.94 20.50 11.45
C THR A 168 -12.00 19.38 10.42
N ARG A 169 -12.16 19.72 9.15
CA ARG A 169 -12.05 18.76 8.03
C ARG A 169 -10.57 18.41 7.82
N ARG A 170 -10.25 17.12 7.82
CA ARG A 170 -8.91 16.61 7.61
C ARG A 170 -8.94 15.41 6.64
N PRO A 171 -7.89 15.23 5.83
CA PRO A 171 -7.78 14.06 4.97
C PRO A 171 -7.72 12.78 5.80
N ALA A 172 -8.28 11.69 5.28
CA ALA A 172 -8.26 10.39 5.92
C ALA A 172 -8.00 9.27 4.90
N LEU A 173 -7.31 8.24 5.38
CA LEU A 173 -7.11 6.98 4.67
C LEU A 173 -8.01 5.93 5.32
N VAL A 174 -8.99 5.44 4.58
CA VAL A 174 -9.77 4.26 4.95
C VAL A 174 -9.08 3.07 4.30
N PHE A 175 -8.85 1.99 5.04
CA PHE A 175 -8.26 0.80 4.48
C PHE A 175 -8.91 -0.45 5.06
N ARG A 176 -9.10 -1.45 4.21
CA ARG A 176 -9.68 -2.75 4.54
C ARG A 176 -8.59 -3.79 4.48
N HIS A 177 -8.47 -4.56 5.54
CA HIS A 177 -7.50 -5.64 5.64
C HIS A 177 -8.12 -6.86 6.28
N VAL A 178 -7.52 -8.02 6.01
CA VAL A 178 -8.02 -9.31 6.47
C VAL A 178 -6.90 -9.98 7.26
N PRO A 179 -6.74 -9.64 8.56
CA PRO A 179 -5.63 -10.15 9.36
C PRO A 179 -5.71 -11.69 9.52
N ASP A 180 -6.92 -12.26 9.48
CA ASP A 180 -7.18 -13.70 9.50
C ASP A 180 -8.30 -14.06 8.48
N THR A 181 -9.53 -14.23 8.98
CA THR A 181 -10.72 -14.61 8.20
C THR A 181 -11.71 -13.46 8.03
N GLN A 182 -11.69 -12.49 8.94
CA GLN A 182 -12.65 -11.38 8.94
C GLN A 182 -12.10 -10.12 8.29
N THR A 183 -12.90 -9.50 7.43
CA THR A 183 -12.60 -8.16 6.90
C THR A 183 -12.74 -7.12 7.99
N VAL A 184 -11.66 -6.41 8.26
CA VAL A 184 -11.57 -5.29 9.19
C VAL A 184 -11.38 -3.99 8.41
N THR A 185 -12.19 -2.98 8.70
CA THR A 185 -12.00 -1.62 8.18
C THR A 185 -11.38 -0.76 9.24
N SER A 186 -10.35 -0.01 8.87
CA SER A 186 -9.62 0.92 9.73
C SER A 186 -9.59 2.29 9.08
N ILE A 187 -9.56 3.34 9.90
CA ILE A 187 -9.49 4.71 9.41
C ILE A 187 -8.32 5.42 10.08
N ALA A 188 -7.43 6.02 9.28
CA ALA A 188 -6.38 6.91 9.74
C ALA A 188 -6.60 8.32 9.19
N THR A 189 -7.06 9.24 10.04
CA THR A 189 -7.15 10.66 9.73
C THR A 189 -5.79 11.32 9.95
N VAL A 190 -5.27 11.96 8.92
CA VAL A 190 -3.87 12.44 8.84
C VAL A 190 -3.81 13.97 8.95
N PRO A 191 -2.66 14.55 9.32
CA PRO A 191 -2.54 16.00 9.50
C PRO A 191 -2.69 16.80 8.20
N ASP A 192 -2.24 16.26 7.07
CA ASP A 192 -2.19 16.97 5.79
C ASP A 192 -2.20 16.01 4.58
N GLY A 193 -2.39 16.58 3.39
CA GLY A 193 -2.42 15.82 2.13
C GLY A 193 -1.08 15.17 1.77
N ARG A 194 0.06 15.72 2.22
CA ARG A 194 1.39 15.13 2.01
C ARG A 194 1.49 13.80 2.75
N THR A 195 1.06 13.77 4.00
CA THR A 195 1.02 12.57 4.83
C THR A 195 0.06 11.55 4.25
N LEU A 196 -1.14 11.98 3.80
CA LEU A 196 -2.09 11.10 3.11
C LEU A 196 -1.44 10.45 1.89
N ASN A 197 -0.73 11.25 1.08
CA ASN A 197 -0.13 10.75 -0.14
C ASN A 197 0.97 9.72 0.16
N ILE A 198 1.88 10.03 1.08
CA ILE A 198 2.99 9.14 1.46
C ILE A 198 2.46 7.82 2.07
N LEU A 199 1.47 7.88 2.97
CA LEU A 199 0.84 6.67 3.51
C LEU A 199 0.16 5.84 2.42
N GLY A 200 -0.59 6.48 1.53
CA GLY A 200 -1.23 5.78 0.41
C GLY A 200 -0.20 5.15 -0.54
N ARG A 201 0.92 5.82 -0.82
CA ARG A 201 2.02 5.25 -1.61
C ARG A 201 2.67 4.05 -0.93
N TYR A 202 2.74 4.04 0.40
CA TYR A 202 3.27 2.90 1.14
C TYR A 202 2.32 1.69 1.09
N ILE A 203 1.00 1.90 1.26
CA ILE A 203 0.01 0.83 1.12
C ILE A 203 0.05 0.22 -0.29
N LYS A 204 0.21 1.05 -1.31
CA LYS A 204 0.26 0.64 -2.71
C LYS A 204 1.36 -0.36 -3.05
N LEU A 205 2.48 -0.35 -2.32
CA LEU A 205 3.66 -1.17 -2.64
C LEU A 205 3.32 -2.66 -2.82
N GLU A 206 2.44 -3.20 -1.97
CA GLU A 206 2.03 -4.62 -2.01
C GLU A 206 0.61 -4.79 -2.56
N TYR A 207 -0.11 -3.69 -2.79
CA TYR A 207 -1.50 -3.73 -3.22
C TYR A 207 -1.63 -3.72 -4.74
N ASP A 208 -0.83 -2.91 -5.42
CA ASP A 208 -0.99 -2.69 -6.87
C ASP A 208 -0.70 -3.98 -7.67
N GLU A 209 0.25 -4.83 -7.23
CA GLU A 209 0.53 -6.13 -7.86
C GLU A 209 -0.72 -7.03 -7.94
N VAL A 210 -1.45 -7.17 -6.82
CA VAL A 210 -2.65 -8.01 -6.77
C VAL A 210 -3.84 -7.32 -7.43
N ARG A 211 -3.88 -5.98 -7.41
CA ARG A 211 -4.95 -5.21 -8.05
C ARG A 211 -4.98 -5.40 -9.56
N GLU A 212 -3.83 -5.39 -10.24
CA GLU A 212 -3.76 -5.59 -11.70
C GLU A 212 -4.38 -6.94 -12.11
N ASP A 213 -4.06 -8.00 -11.37
CA ASP A 213 -4.63 -9.34 -11.56
C ASP A 213 -6.14 -9.39 -11.30
N VAL A 214 -6.64 -8.57 -10.38
CA VAL A 214 -8.07 -8.46 -10.06
C VAL A 214 -8.83 -7.71 -11.15
N GLU A 215 -8.27 -6.61 -11.67
CA GLU A 215 -8.88 -5.83 -12.76
C GLU A 215 -8.93 -6.58 -14.09
N ALA A 216 -8.00 -7.51 -14.32
CA ALA A 216 -7.97 -8.34 -15.51
C ALA A 216 -8.99 -9.50 -15.48
N PHE A 217 -9.49 -9.88 -14.31
CA PHE A 217 -10.40 -11.01 -14.15
C PHE A 217 -11.86 -10.59 -14.28
N ASP A 218 -12.57 -11.18 -15.23
CA ASP A 218 -14.01 -10.97 -15.46
C ASP A 218 -14.80 -12.22 -15.06
N PRO A 219 -15.27 -12.32 -13.80
CA PRO A 219 -16.00 -13.49 -13.32
C PRO A 219 -17.35 -13.65 -13.99
N THR A 220 -17.72 -14.90 -14.30
CA THR A 220 -19.12 -15.23 -14.60
C THR A 220 -20.00 -15.03 -13.36
N GLU A 221 -21.33 -14.92 -13.56
CA GLU A 221 -22.27 -14.79 -12.44
C GLU A 221 -22.13 -15.95 -11.44
N GLU A 222 -22.00 -17.19 -11.92
CA GLU A 222 -21.84 -18.38 -11.06
C GLU A 222 -20.52 -18.36 -10.29
N GLN A 223 -19.42 -17.92 -10.92
CA GLN A 223 -18.13 -17.74 -10.26
C GLN A 223 -18.21 -16.68 -9.15
N MET A 224 -18.84 -15.53 -9.44
CA MET A 224 -19.03 -14.47 -8.47
C MET A 224 -19.90 -14.94 -7.30
N GLU A 225 -20.99 -15.67 -7.57
CA GLU A 225 -21.90 -16.19 -6.54
C GLU A 225 -21.17 -17.13 -5.56
N ILE A 226 -20.31 -18.03 -6.07
CA ILE A 226 -19.48 -18.90 -5.23
C ILE A 226 -18.50 -18.08 -4.40
N LEU A 227 -17.78 -17.13 -5.01
CA LEU A 227 -16.81 -16.29 -4.29
C LEU A 227 -17.49 -15.47 -3.17
N VAL A 228 -18.66 -14.87 -3.45
CA VAL A 228 -19.48 -14.14 -2.46
C VAL A 228 -19.97 -15.05 -1.34
N SER A 229 -20.33 -16.30 -1.67
CA SER A 229 -20.80 -17.27 -0.68
C SER A 229 -19.67 -17.71 0.26
N ILE A 230 -18.46 -18.00 -0.26
CA ILE A 230 -17.27 -18.25 0.57
C ILE A 230 -16.95 -17.03 1.44
N TYR A 231 -16.99 -15.82 0.86
CA TYR A 231 -16.73 -14.58 1.60
C TYR A 231 -17.72 -14.39 2.75
N SER A 232 -19.01 -14.64 2.51
CA SER A 232 -20.09 -14.49 3.49
C SER A 232 -20.01 -15.52 4.62
N ALA A 233 -19.42 -16.68 4.36
CA ALA A 233 -19.11 -17.70 5.36
C ALA A 233 -17.90 -17.36 6.25
N GLY A 234 -17.27 -16.18 6.07
CA GLY A 234 -16.07 -15.78 6.78
C GLY A 234 -14.78 -16.06 6.00
N GLY A 235 -14.87 -16.22 4.69
CA GLY A 235 -13.70 -16.40 3.82
C GLY A 235 -13.27 -17.84 3.61
N GLU A 236 -13.96 -18.80 4.21
CA GLU A 236 -13.77 -20.24 4.02
C GLU A 236 -15.10 -20.98 4.15
N ALA A 237 -15.36 -21.95 3.27
CA ALA A 237 -16.63 -22.68 3.24
C ALA A 237 -16.48 -24.11 2.70
N ASN A 238 -17.26 -25.06 3.25
CA ASN A 238 -17.38 -26.38 2.65
C ASN A 238 -18.12 -26.28 1.31
N ILE A 239 -17.79 -27.16 0.36
CA ILE A 239 -18.51 -27.24 -0.93
C ILE A 239 -20.03 -27.24 -0.74
N ALA A 240 -20.53 -28.00 0.24
CA ALA A 240 -21.96 -28.10 0.57
C ALA A 240 -22.63 -26.75 0.89
N ASP A 241 -21.88 -25.79 1.44
CA ASP A 241 -22.36 -24.47 1.86
C ASP A 241 -22.34 -23.44 0.71
N VAL A 242 -21.61 -23.76 -0.37
CA VAL A 242 -21.40 -22.90 -1.56
C VAL A 242 -22.04 -23.48 -2.83
N VAL A 243 -22.74 -24.60 -2.75
CA VAL A 243 -23.40 -25.21 -3.91
C VAL A 243 -24.53 -24.30 -4.42
N THR A 244 -24.35 -23.77 -5.62
CA THR A 244 -25.34 -23.00 -6.36
C THR A 244 -25.92 -23.85 -7.49
N GLY A 245 -26.47 -25.04 -7.16
CA GLY A 245 -27.05 -25.96 -8.14
C GLY A 245 -26.47 -27.38 -8.07
N ASP A 246 -25.87 -27.86 -9.17
CA ASP A 246 -25.30 -29.21 -9.25
C ASP A 246 -23.88 -29.27 -8.64
N VAL A 247 -23.64 -30.27 -7.78
CA VAL A 247 -22.36 -30.41 -7.06
C VAL A 247 -21.18 -30.62 -8.00
N ALA A 248 -21.38 -31.33 -9.11
CA ALA A 248 -20.31 -31.53 -10.09
C ALA A 248 -19.99 -30.23 -10.83
N GLN A 249 -21.02 -29.43 -11.18
CA GLN A 249 -20.84 -28.09 -11.72
C GLN A 249 -20.10 -27.15 -10.75
N THR A 250 -20.52 -27.07 -9.48
CA THR A 250 -19.82 -26.26 -8.46
C THR A 250 -18.36 -26.69 -8.30
N SER A 251 -18.08 -28.00 -8.35
CA SER A 251 -16.71 -28.52 -8.26
C SER A 251 -15.84 -28.10 -9.45
N MET A 252 -16.39 -28.10 -10.67
CA MET A 252 -15.68 -27.61 -11.86
C MET A 252 -15.38 -26.11 -11.75
N ILE A 253 -16.35 -25.31 -11.27
CA ILE A 253 -16.14 -23.87 -11.09
C ILE A 253 -15.07 -23.59 -10.03
N LEU A 254 -15.11 -24.30 -8.90
CA LEU A 254 -14.08 -24.18 -7.87
C LEU A 254 -12.69 -24.53 -8.40
N GLU A 255 -12.59 -25.51 -9.28
CA GLU A 255 -11.30 -25.84 -9.92
C GLU A 255 -10.79 -24.70 -10.80
N THR A 256 -11.65 -24.11 -11.63
CA THR A 256 -11.27 -22.90 -12.40
C THR A 256 -10.87 -21.75 -11.48
N LEU A 257 -11.59 -21.54 -10.37
CA LEU A 257 -11.23 -20.50 -9.39
C LEU A 257 -9.89 -20.80 -8.71
N ARG A 258 -9.49 -22.06 -8.51
CA ARG A 258 -8.16 -22.44 -8.03
C ARG A 258 -7.08 -22.17 -9.07
N GLU A 259 -7.33 -22.53 -10.33
CA GLU A 259 -6.41 -22.26 -11.45
C GLU A 259 -6.12 -20.76 -11.58
N GLU A 260 -7.13 -19.92 -11.39
CA GLU A 260 -7.03 -18.45 -11.39
C GLU A 260 -6.46 -17.85 -10.08
N SER A 261 -6.09 -18.71 -9.12
CA SER A 261 -5.56 -18.37 -7.80
C SER A 261 -6.51 -17.49 -6.96
N LEU A 262 -7.82 -17.69 -7.09
CA LEU A 262 -8.86 -16.97 -6.35
C LEU A 262 -9.31 -17.70 -5.08
N VAL A 263 -9.21 -19.02 -5.09
CA VAL A 263 -9.45 -19.89 -3.95
C VAL A 263 -8.32 -20.90 -3.79
N VAL A 264 -8.14 -21.39 -2.58
CA VAL A 264 -7.22 -22.47 -2.21
C VAL A 264 -7.94 -23.45 -1.29
N ASP A 265 -7.35 -24.61 -1.05
CA ASP A 265 -7.87 -25.54 -0.04
C ASP A 265 -7.50 -25.03 1.36
N GLY A 266 -8.53 -24.75 2.16
CA GLY A 266 -8.45 -24.43 3.59
C GLY A 266 -8.71 -25.66 4.47
N ASP A 267 -8.76 -25.44 5.79
CA ASP A 267 -8.91 -26.50 6.80
C ASP A 267 -10.30 -27.17 6.76
N SER A 268 -11.30 -26.44 6.31
CA SER A 268 -12.73 -26.76 6.32
C SER A 268 -13.38 -26.67 4.95
N GLY A 269 -12.62 -26.44 3.88
CA GLY A 269 -13.15 -26.40 2.52
C GLY A 269 -12.39 -25.45 1.61
N ALA A 270 -13.09 -24.76 0.71
CA ALA A 270 -12.47 -23.75 -0.14
C ALA A 270 -12.31 -22.44 0.63
N ALA A 271 -11.09 -21.89 0.65
CA ALA A 271 -10.75 -20.62 1.27
C ALA A 271 -10.43 -19.58 0.20
N LEU A 272 -10.89 -18.33 0.38
CA LEU A 272 -10.54 -17.24 -0.53
C LEU A 272 -9.08 -16.84 -0.36
N THR A 273 -8.36 -16.72 -1.47
CA THR A 273 -7.06 -16.04 -1.50
C THR A 273 -7.25 -14.54 -1.32
N ARG A 274 -6.15 -13.80 -1.15
CA ARG A 274 -6.19 -12.32 -1.18
C ARG A 274 -6.86 -11.79 -2.45
N LYS A 275 -6.49 -12.34 -3.61
CA LYS A 275 -7.05 -11.98 -4.93
C LYS A 275 -8.56 -12.23 -4.98
N GLY A 276 -9.02 -13.40 -4.50
CA GLY A 276 -10.45 -13.72 -4.39
C GLY A 276 -11.21 -12.75 -3.48
N LYS A 277 -10.66 -12.42 -2.31
CA LYS A 277 -11.26 -11.44 -1.38
C LYS A 277 -11.37 -10.05 -2.02
N MET A 278 -10.38 -9.62 -2.79
CA MET A 278 -10.39 -8.33 -3.50
C MET A 278 -11.49 -8.26 -4.57
N ILE A 279 -11.66 -9.31 -5.38
CA ILE A 279 -12.74 -9.40 -6.40
C ILE A 279 -14.11 -9.25 -5.74
N VAL A 280 -14.39 -10.03 -4.69
CA VAL A 280 -15.68 -9.97 -3.99
C VAL A 280 -15.91 -8.59 -3.39
N THR A 281 -14.87 -8.02 -2.77
CA THR A 281 -14.97 -6.71 -2.13
C THR A 281 -15.29 -5.61 -3.13
N SER A 282 -14.63 -5.60 -4.30
CA SER A 282 -14.90 -4.66 -5.38
C SER A 282 -16.32 -4.83 -5.95
N TYR A 283 -16.81 -6.06 -6.08
CA TYR A 283 -18.17 -6.35 -6.54
C TYR A 283 -19.23 -5.87 -5.54
N LEU A 284 -19.05 -6.13 -4.24
CA LEU A 284 -19.99 -5.67 -3.22
C LEU A 284 -20.11 -4.14 -3.18
N GLU A 285 -19.06 -3.41 -3.55
CA GLU A 285 -19.13 -1.95 -3.64
C GLU A 285 -19.90 -1.44 -4.85
N SER A 286 -19.71 -2.06 -6.02
CA SER A 286 -20.44 -1.66 -7.22
C SER A 286 -21.94 -1.91 -7.11
N VAL A 287 -22.35 -2.89 -6.29
CA VAL A 287 -23.76 -3.18 -6.00
C VAL A 287 -24.34 -2.24 -4.94
N ASN A 288 -23.52 -1.76 -4.00
CA ASN A 288 -23.96 -0.87 -2.91
C ASN A 288 -23.87 0.63 -3.27
N SER A 289 -23.35 0.98 -4.45
CA SER A 289 -23.19 2.36 -4.94
C SER A 289 -24.42 2.96 -5.61
#